data_AF-A0A957HDU6-F1
#
_entry.id   AF-A0A957HDU6-F1
#
_cell.length_a   1.000
_cell.length_b   1.000
_cell.length_c   1.000
_cell.angle_alpha   90.00
_cell.angle_beta   90.00
_cell.angle_gamma   90.00
#
_symmetry.space_group_name_H-M   'P 1'
#
loop_
_entity.id
_entity.type
_entity.pdbx_description
1 polymer ?
#
loop_
_entity_poly.entity_id
_entity_poly.type
_entity_poly.pdbx_seq_one_letter_code
_entity_poly.pdbx_strand_id
1 'polypeptide(L)'
;MDILGLVFRVLLLVGFFIALRRIERWLHQHIFKVGWLATHNYQTTTILYYTFFLPGVVLHEVVYWLAAGILNVRAEHSIQWPDAQEIGELKLNFVQISNRAASWRKAIISIAPLLAGIIATWFIAENILQITSAVAVMGSGELSAVAEGINVLTAAPNF
;
A
#
# COMPACT_ATOMS: atom_id res chain seq x y z
N MET A 1 18.80 -6.16 30.40
CA MET A 1 17.87 -6.23 29.24
C MET A 1 17.44 -7.68 29.12
N ASP A 2 16.16 -7.99 29.30
CA ASP A 2 15.68 -9.39 29.27
C ASP A 2 15.68 -9.92 27.85
N ILE A 3 16.66 -10.78 27.54
CA ILE A 3 16.84 -11.40 26.22
C ILE A 3 15.59 -12.17 25.80
N LEU A 4 14.94 -12.87 26.74
CA LEU A 4 13.66 -13.56 26.52
C LEU A 4 12.53 -12.60 26.10
N GLY A 5 12.44 -11.44 26.75
CA GLY A 5 11.44 -10.42 26.40
C GLY A 5 11.67 -9.82 25.01
N LEU A 6 12.93 -9.65 24.61
CA LEU A 6 13.28 -9.19 23.26
C LEU A 6 12.91 -10.23 22.21
N VAL A 7 13.26 -11.51 22.42
CA VAL A 7 12.93 -12.60 21.49
C VAL A 7 11.41 -12.71 21.29
N PHE A 8 10.63 -12.64 22.37
CA PHE A 8 9.17 -12.69 22.28
C PHE A 8 8.59 -11.54 21.44
N ARG A 9 9.07 -10.30 21.64
CA ARG A 9 8.62 -9.14 20.85
C ARG A 9 8.97 -9.27 19.37
N VAL A 10 10.15 -9.78 19.05
CA VAL A 10 10.55 -10.02 17.65
C VAL A 10 9.67 -11.11 17.01
N LEU A 11 9.39 -12.20 17.72
CA LEU A 11 8.48 -13.25 17.22
C LEU A 11 7.08 -12.71 16.95
N LEU A 12 6.55 -11.85 17.84
CA LEU A 12 5.27 -11.18 17.61
C LEU A 12 5.29 -10.28 16.37
N LEU A 13 6.34 -9.47 16.19
CA LEU A 13 6.48 -8.61 15.01
C LEU A 13 6.54 -9.43 13.73
N VAL A 14 7.32 -10.51 13.72
CA VAL A 14 7.43 -11.40 12.55
C VAL A 14 6.11 -12.11 12.28
N GLY A 15 5.44 -12.63 13.31
CA GLY A 15 4.13 -13.26 13.18
C GLY A 15 3.07 -12.31 12.63
N PHE A 16 3.03 -11.08 13.14
CA PHE A 16 2.12 -10.03 12.66
C PHE A 16 2.41 -9.66 11.21
N PHE A 17 3.67 -9.49 10.83
CA PHE A 17 4.07 -9.22 9.45
C PHE A 17 3.64 -10.34 8.48
N ILE A 18 3.79 -11.61 8.88
CA ILE A 18 3.33 -12.75 8.09
C ILE A 18 1.80 -12.73 7.94
N ALA A 19 1.07 -12.44 9.01
CA ALA A 19 -0.38 -12.34 8.98
C ALA A 19 -0.86 -11.23 8.04
N LEU A 20 -0.26 -10.04 8.14
CA LEU A 20 -0.55 -8.91 7.24
C LEU A 20 -0.31 -9.28 5.78
N ARG A 21 0.84 -9.89 5.46
CA ARG A 21 1.17 -10.32 4.10
C ARG A 21 0.17 -11.35 3.56
N ARG A 22 -0.38 -12.21 4.43
CA ARG A 22 -1.41 -13.19 4.05
C ARG A 22 -2.74 -12.50 3.75
N ILE A 23 -3.13 -11.54 4.58
CA ILE A 23 -4.35 -10.74 4.40
C ILE A 23 -4.26 -9.91 3.12
N GLU A 24 -3.13 -9.25 2.87
CA GLU A 24 -2.86 -8.49 1.65
C GLU A 24 -3.07 -9.36 0.40
N ARG A 25 -2.43 -10.54 0.35
CA ARG A 25 -2.60 -11.48 -0.76
C ARG A 25 -4.05 -11.94 -0.92
N TRP A 26 -4.72 -12.22 0.20
CA TRP A 26 -6.12 -12.62 0.18
C TRP A 26 -7.01 -11.51 -0.38
N LEU A 27 -6.77 -10.27 0.03
CA LEU A 27 -7.52 -9.10 -0.41
C LEU A 27 -7.36 -8.85 -1.91
N HIS A 28 -6.12 -8.84 -2.42
CA HIS A 28 -5.86 -8.66 -3.85
C HIS A 28 -6.53 -9.74 -4.70
N GLN A 29 -6.47 -11.00 -4.26
CA GLN A 29 -7.16 -12.10 -4.94
C GLN A 29 -8.69 -11.92 -4.93
N HIS A 30 -9.27 -11.46 -3.82
CA HIS A 30 -10.71 -11.27 -3.72
C HIS A 30 -11.19 -10.08 -4.54
N ILE A 31 -10.49 -8.94 -4.49
CA ILE A 31 -10.80 -7.77 -5.33
C ILE A 31 -10.74 -8.16 -6.81
N PHE A 32 -9.71 -8.91 -7.21
CA PHE A 32 -9.59 -9.37 -8.59
C PHE A 32 -10.73 -10.33 -8.99
N LYS A 33 -11.08 -11.30 -8.13
CA LYS A 33 -12.21 -12.22 -8.38
C LYS A 33 -13.55 -11.51 -8.48
N VAL A 34 -13.79 -10.49 -7.64
CA VAL A 34 -14.99 -9.66 -7.70
C VAL A 34 -15.03 -8.86 -9.00
N GLY A 35 -13.91 -8.25 -9.40
CA GLY A 35 -13.79 -7.57 -10.69
C GLY A 35 -14.00 -8.49 -11.88
N TRP A 36 -13.53 -9.74 -11.79
CA TRP A 36 -13.77 -10.77 -12.79
C TRP A 36 -15.23 -11.19 -12.86
N LEU A 37 -15.89 -11.40 -11.72
CA LEU A 37 -17.32 -11.73 -11.70
C LEU A 37 -18.18 -10.58 -12.26
N ALA A 38 -17.74 -9.33 -12.10
CA ALA A 38 -18.43 -8.17 -12.67
C ALA A 38 -18.24 -8.06 -14.19
N THR A 39 -17.04 -8.33 -14.70
CA THR A 39 -16.69 -8.06 -16.12
C THR A 39 -16.72 -9.30 -17.02
N HIS A 40 -16.63 -10.51 -16.44
CA HIS A 40 -16.46 -11.80 -17.14
C HIS A 40 -15.30 -11.83 -18.15
N ASN A 41 -14.34 -10.90 -18.04
CA ASN A 41 -13.22 -10.75 -18.97
C ASN A 41 -11.94 -10.43 -18.20
N TYR A 42 -10.93 -11.29 -18.32
CA TYR A 42 -9.65 -11.16 -17.60
C TYR A 42 -8.88 -9.89 -17.96
N GLN A 43 -8.91 -9.45 -19.22
CA GLN A 43 -8.22 -8.24 -19.66
C GLN A 43 -8.88 -6.99 -19.06
N THR A 44 -10.21 -6.91 -19.11
CA THR A 44 -10.97 -5.79 -18.53
C THR A 44 -10.82 -5.75 -17.01
N THR A 45 -10.88 -6.91 -16.34
CA THR A 45 -10.62 -7.03 -14.91
C THR A 45 -9.23 -6.51 -14.54
N THR A 46 -8.21 -6.89 -15.31
CA THR A 46 -6.83 -6.47 -15.07
C THR A 46 -6.70 -4.95 -15.21
N ILE A 47 -7.27 -4.36 -16.25
CA ILE A 47 -7.24 -2.90 -16.45
C ILE A 47 -7.94 -2.18 -15.30
N LEU A 48 -9.14 -2.65 -14.89
CA LEU A 48 -9.88 -2.06 -13.78
C LEU A 48 -9.10 -2.17 -12.46
N TYR A 49 -8.51 -3.34 -12.21
CA TYR A 49 -7.67 -3.60 -11.05
C TYR A 49 -6.46 -2.67 -11.01
N TYR A 50 -5.70 -2.56 -12.10
CA TYR A 50 -4.58 -1.62 -12.18
C TYR A 50 -5.02 -0.17 -12.02
N THR A 51 -6.16 0.21 -12.59
CA THR A 51 -6.70 1.57 -12.48
C THR A 51 -7.04 1.92 -11.04
N PHE A 52 -7.65 1.01 -10.29
CA PHE A 52 -7.99 1.21 -8.88
C PHE A 52 -6.75 1.39 -8.00
N PHE A 53 -5.70 0.59 -8.25
CA PHE A 53 -4.45 0.66 -7.49
C PHE A 53 -3.44 1.68 -8.04
N LEU A 54 -3.75 2.34 -9.17
CA LEU A 54 -2.85 3.23 -9.90
C LEU A 54 -2.25 4.35 -9.03
N PRO A 55 -3.01 5.04 -8.16
CA PRO A 55 -2.43 6.10 -7.33
C PRO A 55 -1.28 5.59 -6.45
N GLY A 56 -1.44 4.39 -5.88
CA GLY A 56 -0.42 3.74 -5.07
C GLY A 56 0.78 3.26 -5.90
N VAL A 57 0.53 2.69 -7.08
CA VAL A 57 1.58 2.29 -8.04
C VAL A 57 2.45 3.48 -8.44
N VAL A 58 1.81 4.59 -8.80
CA VAL A 58 2.52 5.81 -9.21
C VAL A 58 3.37 6.33 -8.06
N LEU A 59 2.82 6.43 -6.85
CA LEU A 59 3.59 6.84 -5.67
C LEU A 59 4.79 5.93 -5.45
N HIS A 60 4.58 4.61 -5.53
CA HIS A 60 5.65 3.61 -5.36
C HIS A 60 6.78 3.82 -6.35
N GLU A 61 6.46 3.85 -7.64
CA GLU A 61 7.45 3.93 -8.73
C GLU A 61 8.17 5.28 -8.74
N VAL A 62 7.47 6.39 -8.46
CA VAL A 62 8.10 7.72 -8.34
C VAL A 62 9.10 7.74 -7.20
N VAL A 63 8.73 7.24 -6.02
CA VAL A 63 9.64 7.20 -4.86
C VAL A 63 10.82 6.28 -5.13
N TYR A 64 10.58 5.13 -5.76
CA TYR A 64 11.62 4.18 -6.13
C TYR A 64 12.64 4.80 -7.10
N TRP A 65 12.14 5.49 -8.14
CA TRP A 65 12.95 6.21 -9.11
C TRP A 65 13.74 7.37 -8.47
N LEU A 66 13.11 8.16 -7.60
CA LEU A 66 13.78 9.25 -6.88
C LEU A 66 14.88 8.71 -5.95
N ALA A 67 14.61 7.63 -5.21
CA ALA A 67 15.59 6.99 -4.34
C ALA A 67 16.78 6.46 -5.14
N ALA A 68 16.55 5.87 -6.32
CA ALA A 68 17.61 5.45 -7.23
C ALA A 68 18.44 6.65 -7.72
N GLY A 69 17.79 7.75 -8.10
CA GLY A 69 18.45 9.00 -8.50
C GLY A 69 19.34 9.58 -7.41
N ILE A 70 18.82 9.70 -6.17
CA ILE A 70 19.56 10.21 -5.00
C ILE A 70 20.81 9.35 -4.72
N LEU A 71 20.70 8.03 -4.87
CA LEU A 71 21.81 7.10 -4.65
C LEU A 71 22.71 6.90 -5.87
N ASN A 72 22.51 7.70 -6.92
CA ASN A 72 23.22 7.66 -8.19
C ASN A 72 23.24 6.23 -8.78
N VAL A 73 22.09 5.56 -8.73
CA VAL A 73 21.86 4.24 -9.32
C VAL A 73 21.05 4.44 -10.60
N ARG A 74 21.56 3.93 -11.71
CA ARG A 74 20.86 4.00 -13.01
C ARG A 74 19.53 3.24 -12.92
N ALA A 75 18.46 3.95 -13.20
CA ALA A 75 17.10 3.42 -13.30
C ALA A 75 16.62 3.55 -14.76
N GLU A 76 16.15 2.44 -15.33
CA GLU A 76 15.55 2.39 -16.66
C GLU A 76 14.03 2.31 -16.49
N HIS A 77 13.29 3.04 -17.31
CA HIS A 77 11.83 3.02 -17.29
C HIS A 77 11.31 2.17 -18.46
N SER A 78 10.34 1.31 -18.19
CA SER A 78 9.67 0.50 -19.19
C SER A 78 8.17 0.51 -18.90
N ILE A 79 7.42 1.32 -19.63
CA ILE A 79 5.96 1.32 -19.55
C ILE A 79 5.45 0.15 -20.40
N GLN A 80 5.10 -0.94 -19.74
CA GLN A 80 4.42 -2.07 -20.37
C GLN A 80 2.97 -2.11 -19.89
N TRP A 81 2.04 -2.20 -20.83
CA TRP A 81 0.65 -2.44 -20.49
C TRP A 81 0.52 -3.81 -19.82
N PRO A 82 -0.26 -3.92 -18.75
CA PRO A 82 -0.42 -5.19 -18.06
C PRO A 82 -1.17 -6.19 -18.94
N ASP A 83 -0.57 -7.35 -19.14
CA ASP A 83 -1.22 -8.49 -19.80
C ASP A 83 -2.39 -9.01 -18.96
N ALA A 84 -3.36 -9.66 -19.60
CA ALA A 84 -4.46 -10.32 -18.91
C ALA A 84 -3.92 -11.33 -17.86
N GLN A 85 -4.33 -11.14 -16.61
CA GLN A 85 -3.88 -11.99 -15.51
C GLN A 85 -5.00 -12.93 -15.06
N GLU A 86 -4.65 -14.17 -14.71
CA GLU A 86 -5.59 -15.12 -14.09
C GLU A 86 -5.62 -14.96 -12.56
N ILE A 87 -4.59 -14.34 -11.98
CA ILE A 87 -4.44 -14.06 -10.54
C ILE A 87 -4.14 -12.57 -10.39
N GLY A 88 -4.82 -11.90 -9.46
CA GLY A 88 -4.59 -10.49 -9.16
C GLY A 88 -3.20 -10.24 -8.55
N GLU A 89 -2.21 -10.04 -9.40
CA GLU A 89 -0.84 -9.72 -8.99
C GLU A 89 -0.38 -8.43 -9.68
N LEU A 90 -0.15 -7.40 -8.86
CA LEU A 90 0.35 -6.12 -9.37
C LEU A 90 1.83 -6.30 -9.78
N LYS A 91 2.11 -6.25 -11.08
CA LYS A 91 3.47 -6.31 -11.62
C LYS A 91 4.02 -4.89 -11.66
N LEU A 92 4.79 -4.53 -10.63
CA LEU A 92 5.50 -3.26 -10.52
C LEU A 92 6.86 -3.36 -11.20
N ASN A 93 6.85 -3.41 -12.53
CA ASN A 93 8.08 -3.54 -13.34
C ASN A 93 8.32 -2.29 -14.19
N PHE A 94 7.75 -1.14 -13.81
CA PHE A 94 7.84 0.08 -14.59
C PHE A 94 9.21 0.74 -14.46
N VAL A 95 9.87 0.60 -13.31
CA VAL A 95 11.23 1.09 -13.09
C VAL A 95 12.16 -0.06 -12.70
N GLN A 96 13.25 -0.24 -13.46
CA GLN A 96 14.25 -1.26 -13.22
C GLN A 96 15.58 -0.62 -12.84
N ILE A 97 16.16 -1.04 -11.70
CA ILE A 97 17.48 -0.55 -11.26
C ILE A 97 18.61 -1.42 -11.80
N SER A 98 19.77 -0.81 -12.03
CA SER A 98 20.95 -1.53 -12.49
C SER A 98 21.42 -2.59 -11.49
N ASN A 99 21.59 -3.82 -11.96
CA ASN A 99 22.15 -4.94 -11.18
C ASN A 99 23.57 -4.69 -10.66
N ARG A 100 24.30 -3.73 -11.26
CA ARG A 100 25.68 -3.35 -10.86
C ARG A 100 25.75 -2.50 -9.59
N ALA A 101 24.62 -2.04 -9.05
CA ALA A 101 24.60 -1.26 -7.82
C ALA A 101 24.97 -2.10 -6.58
N ALA A 102 25.68 -1.48 -5.63
CA ALA A 102 26.02 -2.10 -4.35
C ALA A 102 24.76 -2.52 -3.57
N SER A 103 24.83 -3.66 -2.87
CA SER A 103 23.68 -4.27 -2.18
C SER A 103 23.00 -3.34 -1.19
N TRP A 104 23.76 -2.51 -0.46
CA TRP A 104 23.19 -1.56 0.50
C TRP A 104 22.38 -0.44 -0.19
N ARG A 105 22.81 0.04 -1.37
CA ARG A 105 22.04 1.02 -2.15
C ARG A 105 20.73 0.43 -2.61
N LYS A 106 20.76 -0.80 -3.13
CA LYS A 106 19.56 -1.54 -3.54
C LYS A 106 18.59 -1.73 -2.38
N ALA A 107 19.10 -2.04 -1.19
CA ALA A 107 18.28 -2.18 0.02
C ALA A 107 17.56 -0.85 0.38
N ILE A 108 18.28 0.28 0.40
CA ILE A 108 17.67 1.59 0.68
C ILE A 108 16.61 1.94 -0.36
N ILE A 109 16.91 1.75 -1.65
CA ILE A 109 15.96 2.02 -2.74
C ILE A 109 14.71 1.14 -2.58
N SER A 110 14.87 -0.14 -2.21
CA SER A 110 13.73 -1.05 -2.01
C SER A 110 12.85 -0.71 -0.81
N ILE A 111 13.41 -0.07 0.23
CA ILE A 111 12.67 0.30 1.45
C ILE A 111 12.00 1.67 1.27
N ALA A 112 12.50 2.55 0.41
CA ALA A 112 11.99 3.91 0.26
C ALA A 112 10.48 3.98 -0.06
N PRO A 113 9.91 3.18 -1.00
CA PRO A 113 8.47 3.21 -1.26
C PRO A 113 7.61 2.79 -0.07
N LEU A 114 8.09 1.84 0.75
CA LEU A 114 7.39 1.42 1.96
C LEU A 114 7.28 2.58 2.95
N LEU A 115 8.39 3.28 3.19
CA LEU A 115 8.40 4.45 4.08
C LEU A 115 7.50 5.57 3.56
N ALA A 116 7.56 5.85 2.26
CA ALA A 116 6.69 6.84 1.63
C ALA A 116 5.21 6.46 1.74
N GLY A 117 4.87 5.19 1.54
CA GLY A 117 3.50 4.69 1.70
C GLY A 117 2.99 4.84 3.14
N ILE A 118 3.82 4.53 4.14
CA ILE A 118 3.49 4.72 5.55
C ILE A 118 3.22 6.21 5.85
N ILE A 119 4.12 7.09 5.40
CA ILE A 119 4.00 8.55 5.62
C ILE A 119 2.75 9.09 4.91
N ALA A 120 2.52 8.71 3.66
CA ALA A 120 1.36 9.14 2.88
C ALA A 120 0.05 8.67 3.53
N THR A 121 -0.01 7.40 3.97
CA THR A 121 -1.21 6.86 4.63
C THR A 121 -1.49 7.59 5.94
N TRP A 122 -0.46 7.82 6.75
CA TRP A 122 -0.60 8.61 7.98
C TRP A 122 -1.06 10.04 7.71
N PHE A 123 -0.47 10.71 6.71
CA PHE A 123 -0.84 12.06 6.33
C PHE A 123 -2.31 12.15 5.89
N ILE A 124 -2.76 11.23 5.04
CA ILE A 124 -4.15 11.15 4.57
C ILE A 124 -5.10 10.87 5.74
N ALA A 125 -4.75 9.93 6.61
CA ALA A 125 -5.56 9.54 7.77
C ALA A 125 -5.83 10.73 8.71
N GLU A 126 -4.83 11.56 8.97
CA GLU A 126 -4.95 12.66 9.92
C GLU A 126 -5.46 13.95 9.26
N ASN A 127 -4.91 14.34 8.09
CA ASN A 127 -5.17 15.65 7.50
C ASN A 127 -6.37 15.67 6.56
N ILE A 128 -6.73 14.51 5.99
CA ILE A 128 -7.86 14.41 5.06
C ILE A 128 -9.04 13.75 5.75
N LEU A 129 -8.84 12.55 6.28
CA LEU A 129 -9.92 11.75 6.87
C LEU A 129 -10.24 12.14 8.32
N GLN A 130 -9.37 12.87 9.01
CA GLN A 130 -9.56 13.30 10.41
C GLN A 130 -9.93 12.14 11.35
N ILE A 131 -9.26 10.98 11.19
CA ILE A 131 -9.60 9.75 11.93
C ILE A 131 -9.53 9.98 13.45
N THR A 132 -8.57 10.76 13.92
CA THR A 132 -8.42 11.08 15.36
C THR A 132 -9.66 11.80 15.90
N SER A 133 -10.18 12.78 15.17
CA SER A 133 -11.41 13.51 15.54
C SER A 133 -12.64 12.60 15.50
N ALA A 134 -12.76 11.78 14.44
CA ALA A 134 -13.86 10.84 14.32
C ALA A 134 -13.89 9.82 15.47
N VAL A 135 -12.74 9.24 15.82
CA VAL A 135 -12.62 8.28 16.93
C VAL A 135 -12.91 8.96 18.28
N ALA A 136 -12.50 10.22 18.46
CA ALA A 136 -12.80 10.96 19.68
C ALA A 136 -14.31 11.15 19.89
N VAL A 137 -15.07 11.44 18.82
CA VAL A 137 -16.53 11.53 18.87
C VAL A 137 -17.15 10.17 19.20
N MET A 138 -16.70 9.10 18.53
CA MET A 138 -17.23 7.75 18.75
C MET A 138 -16.89 7.17 20.13
N GLY A 139 -15.92 7.75 20.85
CA GLY A 139 -15.46 7.27 22.15
C GLY A 139 -16.47 7.40 23.30
N SER A 140 -17.59 8.08 23.09
CA SER A 140 -18.64 8.28 24.12
C SER A 140 -19.45 7.02 24.45
N GLY A 141 -19.40 5.98 23.60
CA GLY A 141 -20.13 4.72 23.79
C GLY A 141 -21.62 4.77 23.39
N GLU A 142 -22.09 5.89 22.86
CA GLU A 142 -23.45 6.04 22.34
C GLU A 142 -23.55 5.69 20.84
N LEU A 143 -24.66 5.08 20.43
CA LEU A 143 -24.93 4.76 19.01
C LEU A 143 -25.06 6.02 18.13
N SER A 144 -25.59 7.11 18.70
CA SER A 144 -25.67 8.44 18.08
C SER A 144 -24.28 8.96 17.70
N ALA A 145 -23.31 8.77 18.59
CA ALA A 145 -21.94 9.25 18.39
C ALA A 145 -21.18 8.47 17.32
N VAL A 146 -21.57 7.22 17.04
CA VAL A 146 -21.06 6.47 15.88
C VAL A 146 -21.49 7.12 14.58
N ALA A 147 -22.78 7.50 14.46
CA ALA A 147 -23.28 8.18 13.27
C ALA A 147 -22.63 9.56 13.09
N GLU A 148 -22.41 10.29 14.18
CA GLU A 148 -21.73 11.58 14.17
C GLU A 148 -20.26 11.45 13.76
N GLY A 149 -19.54 10.46 14.29
CA GLY A 149 -18.16 10.19 13.87
C GLY A 149 -18.05 9.79 12.39
N ILE A 150 -19.02 9.04 11.85
CA ILE A 150 -19.07 8.75 10.40
C ILE A 150 -19.26 10.04 9.60
N ASN A 151 -20.12 10.95 10.06
CA ASN A 151 -20.29 12.25 9.40
C ASN A 151 -19.01 13.08 9.42
N VAL A 152 -18.20 13.01 10.49
CA VAL A 152 -16.88 13.67 10.52
C VAL A 152 -15.96 13.11 9.43
N LEU A 153 -15.94 11.78 9.24
CA LEU A 153 -15.13 11.13 8.20
C LEU A 153 -15.60 11.49 6.79
N THR A 154 -16.90 11.62 6.55
CA THR A 154 -17.49 11.89 5.22
C THR A 154 -17.66 13.37 4.91
N ALA A 155 -17.50 14.25 5.89
CA ALA A 155 -17.56 15.70 5.71
C ALA A 155 -16.23 16.31 5.21
N ALA A 156 -15.19 15.50 4.97
CA ALA A 156 -13.94 16.05 4.44
C ALA A 156 -14.16 16.69 3.05
N PRO A 157 -13.46 17.78 2.74
CA PRO A 157 -13.84 18.73 1.68
C PRO A 157 -13.83 18.21 0.22
N ASN A 158 -13.53 16.93 -0.03
CA ASN A 158 -13.34 16.38 -1.38
C ASN A 158 -14.08 15.04 -1.65
N PHE A 159 -15.23 14.81 -1.02
CA PHE A 159 -16.15 13.72 -1.39
C PHE A 159 -17.38 14.23 -2.14
#